data_AF-A0A3A0A6B2-F1
#
_entry.id   AF-A0A3A0A6B2-F1
#
_cell.length_a   1.000
_cell.length_b   1.000
_cell.length_c   1.000
_cell.angle_alpha   90.00
_cell.angle_beta   90.00
_cell.angle_gamma   90.00
#
_symmetry.space_group_name_H-M   'P 1'
#
loop_
_entity.id
_entity.type
_entity.pdbx_description
1 polymer ?
#
loop_
_entity_poly.entity_id
_entity_poly.type
_entity_poly.pdbx_seq_one_letter_code
_entity_poly.pdbx_strand_id
1 'polypeptide(L)'
;MPAQWRVNEGWRPRPTPDLSQLCPWLAELSVRENSRVGALQSICLRVGEIVDDAAVASQAFDPSWVHVEDVIHGVRCALRYGAPRRPDWAIFHLVAPGPRAKLRLAYAASAQSSFGYQPVHDFQAAWAGHPAPAPDLRPWREVLAPVPTPSRPIYKVVILGAGGPIGSVTTQELLSSYQVRATDVRPIAELAAEAKPQAPGAPLPVPLPPPHEMALVDVRDPMQVMAACDGMDAIINCTVVRPDPVNAFLVNTVGAYHVMQAAVAHGIRRVVHTGPLVQHLAGWGDYTWDYDVPPDAPGRPYDQLYIHSKYLGQEICRVFAEYYGLEVPALLFMALYNPAMPVASHPFMISWPDTGRALRRALEVTSLPSPFELVFVSADVPHGHYDHSKARRVLDWVPRDGLEDFWQDGPVTNG
;
A
#
# COMPACT_ATOMS: atom_id res chain seq x y z
N MET A 1 -18.03 -1.24 -12.17
CA MET A 1 -17.75 -2.26 -13.20
C MET A 1 -18.97 -2.41 -14.09
N PRO A 2 -18.80 -2.60 -15.41
CA PRO A 2 -19.93 -2.82 -16.32
C PRO A 2 -20.68 -4.13 -16.00
N ALA A 3 -22.01 -4.09 -16.05
CA ALA A 3 -22.88 -5.20 -15.65
C ALA A 3 -22.76 -6.45 -16.56
N GLN A 4 -22.19 -6.30 -17.75
CA GLN A 4 -21.99 -7.38 -18.72
C GLN A 4 -20.73 -8.21 -18.47
N TRP A 5 -19.87 -7.81 -17.53
CA TRP A 5 -18.63 -8.54 -17.25
C TRP A 5 -18.91 -9.82 -16.47
N ARG A 6 -18.23 -10.91 -16.86
CA ARG A 6 -18.33 -12.21 -16.18
C ARG A 6 -17.42 -12.21 -14.95
N VAL A 7 -17.93 -11.64 -13.87
CA VAL A 7 -17.20 -11.53 -12.60
C VAL A 7 -17.47 -12.75 -11.73
N ASN A 8 -16.39 -13.36 -11.25
CA ASN A 8 -16.39 -14.45 -10.28
C ASN A 8 -15.39 -14.16 -9.16
N GLU A 9 -15.19 -15.09 -8.23
CA GLU A 9 -14.34 -14.94 -7.06
C GLU A 9 -12.84 -14.88 -7.40
N GLY A 10 -12.44 -15.32 -8.61
CA GLY A 10 -11.11 -15.11 -9.15
C GLY A 10 -10.87 -13.68 -9.64
N TRP A 11 -11.91 -12.86 -9.74
CA TRP A 11 -11.79 -11.46 -10.13
C TRP A 11 -11.22 -10.64 -8.96
N ARG A 12 -10.02 -10.09 -9.16
CA ARG A 12 -9.39 -9.21 -8.17
C ARG A 12 -10.18 -7.89 -8.05
N PRO A 13 -10.65 -7.51 -6.86
CA PRO A 13 -11.30 -6.22 -6.64
C PRO A 13 -10.38 -5.05 -7.04
N ARG A 14 -11.01 -3.98 -7.52
CA ARG A 14 -10.38 -2.67 -7.72
C ARG A 14 -11.16 -1.67 -6.88
N PRO A 15 -10.85 -1.54 -5.59
CA PRO A 15 -11.55 -0.60 -4.71
C PRO A 15 -11.23 0.83 -5.14
N THR A 16 -12.15 1.74 -4.83
CA THR A 16 -11.88 3.17 -4.86
C THR A 16 -11.36 3.64 -3.48
N PRO A 17 -10.84 4.87 -3.38
CA PRO A 17 -10.50 5.51 -2.10
C PRO A 17 -11.65 5.68 -1.11
N ASP A 18 -12.89 5.44 -1.53
CA ASP A 18 -14.05 5.49 -0.65
C ASP A 18 -13.97 4.41 0.45
N LEU A 19 -14.18 4.82 1.71
CA LEU A 19 -14.00 3.93 2.86
C LEU A 19 -14.94 2.71 2.85
N SER A 20 -16.13 2.81 2.23
CA SER A 20 -17.03 1.65 2.10
C SER A 20 -16.45 0.53 1.24
N GLN A 21 -15.48 0.85 0.37
CA GLN A 21 -14.78 -0.12 -0.47
C GLN A 21 -13.36 -0.41 0.03
N LEU A 22 -12.65 0.62 0.47
CA LEU A 22 -11.26 0.51 0.90
C LEU A 22 -11.14 -0.31 2.19
N CYS A 23 -12.01 -0.09 3.18
CA CYS A 23 -11.93 -0.81 4.45
C CYS A 23 -12.15 -2.33 4.30
N PRO A 24 -13.22 -2.82 3.63
CA PRO A 24 -13.39 -4.26 3.38
C PRO A 24 -12.24 -4.86 2.57
N TRP A 25 -11.70 -4.11 1.61
CA TRP A 25 -10.55 -4.57 0.83
C TRP A 25 -9.29 -4.77 1.67
N LEU A 26 -8.93 -3.80 2.51
CA LEU A 26 -7.77 -3.90 3.40
C LEU A 26 -7.97 -5.01 4.45
N ALA A 27 -9.20 -5.21 4.93
CA ALA A 27 -9.55 -6.33 5.81
C ALA A 27 -9.36 -7.67 5.09
N GLU A 28 -9.85 -7.81 3.85
CA GLU A 28 -9.67 -9.00 3.03
C GLU A 28 -8.18 -9.33 2.84
N LEU A 29 -7.37 -8.34 2.46
CA LEU A 29 -5.93 -8.50 2.33
C LEU A 29 -5.27 -8.93 3.64
N SER A 30 -5.69 -8.33 4.75
CA SER A 30 -5.13 -8.64 6.06
C SER A 30 -5.38 -10.09 6.45
N VAL A 31 -6.64 -10.54 6.37
CA VAL A 31 -6.98 -11.93 6.68
C VAL A 31 -6.26 -12.86 5.73
N ARG A 32 -6.29 -12.59 4.41
CA ARG A 32 -5.63 -13.44 3.41
C ARG A 32 -4.15 -13.68 3.71
N GLU A 33 -3.40 -12.63 4.03
CA GLU A 33 -1.96 -12.77 4.31
C GLU A 33 -1.70 -13.44 5.66
N ASN A 34 -2.52 -13.18 6.69
CA ASN A 34 -2.44 -13.89 7.97
C ASN A 34 -2.79 -15.38 7.85
N SER A 35 -3.71 -15.73 6.94
CA SER A 35 -4.10 -17.13 6.69
C SER A 35 -3.00 -17.94 6.00
N ARG A 36 -1.94 -17.33 5.45
CA ARG A 36 -0.88 -18.07 4.74
C ARG A 36 -0.03 -18.93 5.68
N VAL A 37 0.02 -18.57 6.95
CA VAL A 37 0.82 -19.25 7.97
C VAL A 37 -0.08 -19.95 8.97
N GLY A 38 0.42 -21.07 9.51
CA GLY A 38 -0.29 -21.85 10.52
C GLY A 38 -1.37 -22.77 9.94
N ALA A 39 -2.44 -22.99 10.71
CA ALA A 39 -3.47 -24.00 10.43
C ALA A 39 -4.88 -23.41 10.22
N LEU A 40 -4.96 -22.09 10.00
CA LEU A 40 -6.23 -21.39 9.81
C LEU A 40 -6.87 -21.78 8.47
N GLN A 41 -8.18 -21.95 8.52
CA GLN A 41 -9.05 -21.96 7.36
C GLN A 41 -9.84 -20.67 7.40
N SER A 42 -9.67 -19.82 6.38
CA SER A 42 -10.34 -18.52 6.33
C SER A 42 -11.22 -18.44 5.10
N ILE A 43 -12.47 -18.01 5.32
CA ILE A 43 -13.47 -17.84 4.28
C ILE A 43 -13.87 -16.37 4.24
N CYS A 44 -13.70 -15.74 3.09
CA CYS A 44 -14.18 -14.39 2.82
C CYS A 44 -15.51 -14.46 2.08
N LEU A 45 -16.57 -13.94 2.70
CA LEU A 45 -17.87 -13.77 2.08
C LEU A 45 -17.98 -12.33 1.59
N ARG A 46 -17.96 -12.13 0.27
CA ARG A 46 -18.27 -10.81 -0.32
C ARG A 46 -19.77 -10.76 -0.56
N VAL A 47 -20.43 -9.92 0.21
CA VAL A 47 -21.89 -9.81 0.24
C VAL A 47 -22.30 -8.57 -0.55
N GLY A 48 -23.40 -8.68 -1.30
CA GLY A 48 -24.07 -7.52 -1.87
C GLY A 48 -24.68 -6.59 -0.81
N GLU A 49 -25.43 -5.60 -1.26
CA GLU A 49 -26.22 -4.72 -0.39
C GLU A 49 -27.33 -5.56 0.27
N ILE A 50 -27.31 -5.68 1.59
CA ILE A 50 -28.25 -6.55 2.32
C ILE A 50 -29.60 -5.86 2.46
N VAL A 51 -30.67 -6.51 2.03
CA VAL A 51 -32.05 -6.01 2.13
C VAL A 51 -32.99 -7.04 2.76
N ASP A 52 -34.06 -6.56 3.38
CA ASP A 52 -35.20 -7.35 3.82
C ASP A 52 -36.46 -6.96 3.02
N ASP A 53 -37.60 -7.62 3.28
CA ASP A 53 -38.87 -7.33 2.59
C ASP A 53 -39.32 -5.87 2.72
N ALA A 54 -39.03 -5.22 3.87
CA ALA A 54 -39.41 -3.83 4.10
C ALA A 54 -38.57 -2.87 3.24
N ALA A 55 -37.26 -3.10 3.14
CA ALA A 55 -36.37 -2.35 2.26
C ALA A 55 -36.75 -2.55 0.80
N VAL A 56 -37.01 -3.80 0.38
CA VAL A 56 -37.45 -4.13 -0.99
C VAL A 56 -38.75 -3.40 -1.36
N ALA A 57 -39.70 -3.27 -0.42
CA ALA A 57 -40.97 -2.60 -0.66
C ALA A 57 -40.88 -1.06 -0.68
N SER A 58 -39.85 -0.48 -0.05
CA SER A 58 -39.74 0.97 0.16
C SER A 58 -38.65 1.66 -0.68
N GLN A 59 -37.71 0.89 -1.24
CA GLN A 59 -36.57 1.41 -1.97
C GLN A 59 -36.64 1.08 -3.46
N ALA A 60 -35.95 1.88 -4.28
CA ALA A 60 -35.76 1.55 -5.68
C ALA A 60 -34.80 0.36 -5.81
N PHE A 61 -35.10 -0.57 -6.72
CA PHE A 61 -34.28 -1.75 -6.96
C PHE A 61 -32.81 -1.40 -7.24
N ASP A 62 -31.90 -2.02 -6.47
CA ASP A 62 -30.47 -2.00 -6.74
C ASP A 62 -29.98 -3.39 -7.20
N PRO A 63 -29.30 -3.50 -8.35
CA PRO A 63 -28.68 -4.74 -8.82
C PRO A 63 -27.73 -5.43 -7.83
N SER A 64 -27.19 -4.71 -6.85
CA SER A 64 -26.31 -5.24 -5.82
C SER A 64 -27.03 -5.88 -4.64
N TRP A 65 -28.37 -5.81 -4.60
CA TRP A 65 -29.15 -6.40 -3.50
C TRP A 65 -28.92 -7.90 -3.34
N VAL A 66 -28.93 -8.32 -2.08
CA VAL A 66 -29.03 -9.72 -1.65
C VAL A 66 -29.95 -9.77 -0.44
N HIS A 67 -30.89 -10.71 -0.42
CA HIS A 67 -31.85 -10.78 0.67
C HIS A 67 -31.20 -11.34 1.94
N VAL A 68 -31.59 -10.83 3.11
CA VAL A 68 -31.00 -11.24 4.41
C VAL A 68 -31.07 -12.75 4.64
N GLU A 69 -32.18 -13.41 4.26
CA GLU A 69 -32.31 -14.86 4.38
C GLU A 69 -31.34 -15.63 3.47
N ASP A 70 -31.06 -15.09 2.27
CA ASP A 70 -30.06 -15.68 1.39
C ASP A 70 -28.65 -15.48 1.98
N VAL A 71 -28.36 -14.34 2.59
CA VAL A 71 -27.07 -14.14 3.31
C VAL A 71 -26.93 -15.14 4.44
N ILE A 72 -27.96 -15.35 5.25
CA ILE A 72 -27.97 -16.34 6.33
C ILE A 72 -27.71 -17.76 5.78
N HIS A 73 -28.33 -18.12 4.65
CA HIS A 73 -28.05 -19.38 3.97
C HIS A 73 -26.57 -19.49 3.58
N GLY A 74 -26.00 -18.44 2.96
CA GLY A 74 -24.59 -18.39 2.61
C GLY A 74 -23.64 -18.53 3.81
N VAL A 75 -23.98 -17.93 4.95
CA VAL A 75 -23.22 -18.09 6.20
C VAL A 75 -23.29 -19.53 6.72
N ARG A 76 -24.47 -20.17 6.67
CA ARG A 76 -24.62 -21.58 7.03
C ARG A 76 -23.81 -22.50 6.12
N CYS A 77 -23.73 -22.19 4.83
CA CYS A 77 -22.84 -22.87 3.88
C CYS A 77 -21.37 -22.71 4.28
N ALA A 78 -20.93 -21.50 4.60
CA ALA A 78 -19.55 -21.23 5.02
C ALA A 78 -19.16 -22.00 6.29
N LEU A 79 -20.06 -22.10 7.27
CA LEU A 79 -19.82 -22.88 8.50
C LEU A 79 -19.67 -24.39 8.25
N ARG A 80 -20.22 -24.90 7.15
CA ARG A 80 -20.14 -26.31 6.76
C ARG A 80 -19.03 -26.58 5.73
N TYR A 81 -18.44 -25.53 5.16
CA TYR A 81 -17.44 -25.65 4.12
C TYR A 81 -16.17 -26.31 4.67
N GLY A 82 -15.89 -27.52 4.18
CA GLY A 82 -14.64 -28.22 4.48
C GLY A 82 -13.56 -27.79 3.49
N ALA A 83 -12.53 -27.09 3.98
CA ALA A 83 -11.40 -26.75 3.12
C ALA A 83 -10.67 -28.02 2.64
N PRO A 84 -10.27 -28.07 1.36
CA PRO A 84 -9.59 -29.24 0.80
C PRO A 84 -8.15 -29.40 1.33
N ARG A 85 -7.58 -28.34 1.91
CA ARG A 85 -6.23 -28.31 2.51
C ARG A 85 -6.18 -27.31 3.66
N ARG A 86 -5.08 -27.29 4.42
CA ARG A 86 -4.76 -26.22 5.38
C ARG A 86 -3.25 -25.87 5.29
N PRO A 87 -2.86 -24.59 5.46
CA PRO A 87 -3.73 -23.42 5.54
C PRO A 87 -4.56 -23.20 4.26
N ASP A 88 -5.71 -22.53 4.38
CA ASP A 88 -6.59 -22.27 3.24
C ASP A 88 -7.26 -20.91 3.29
N TRP A 89 -7.43 -20.33 2.10
CA TRP A 89 -8.10 -19.06 1.86
C TRP A 89 -9.10 -19.25 0.72
N ALA A 90 -10.38 -19.11 1.04
CA ALA A 90 -11.47 -19.23 0.09
C ALA A 90 -12.28 -17.92 0.04
N ILE A 91 -12.76 -17.56 -1.14
CA ILE A 91 -13.63 -16.41 -1.37
C ILE A 91 -14.93 -16.95 -1.96
N PHE A 92 -16.07 -16.42 -1.50
CA PHE A 92 -17.39 -16.71 -2.04
C PHE A 92 -18.20 -15.43 -2.18
N HIS A 93 -18.86 -15.26 -3.32
CA HIS A 93 -19.82 -14.16 -3.53
C HIS A 93 -21.22 -14.59 -3.08
N LEU A 94 -21.84 -13.83 -2.17
CA LEU A 94 -23.24 -13.99 -1.80
C LEU A 94 -24.07 -12.93 -2.53
N VAL A 95 -24.79 -13.38 -3.56
CA VAL A 95 -25.46 -12.54 -4.55
C VAL A 95 -26.85 -13.10 -4.85
N ALA A 96 -27.80 -12.24 -5.18
CA ALA A 96 -29.11 -12.67 -5.63
C ALA A 96 -29.06 -13.47 -6.96
N PRO A 97 -30.00 -14.40 -7.18
CA PRO A 97 -30.15 -15.06 -8.46
C PRO A 97 -30.71 -14.10 -9.52
N GLY A 98 -30.65 -14.53 -10.78
CA GLY A 98 -31.40 -13.89 -11.86
C GLY A 98 -30.63 -12.86 -12.71
N PRO A 99 -31.30 -12.37 -13.79
CA PRO A 99 -30.69 -11.59 -14.86
C PRO A 99 -30.55 -10.09 -14.53
N ARG A 100 -30.92 -9.64 -13.32
CA ARG A 100 -30.72 -8.25 -12.89
C ARG A 100 -29.70 -8.09 -11.77
N ALA A 101 -29.21 -9.18 -11.18
CA ALA A 101 -28.11 -9.14 -10.23
C ALA A 101 -26.83 -8.58 -10.88
N LYS A 102 -26.12 -7.70 -10.17
CA LYS A 102 -24.87 -7.05 -10.60
C LYS A 102 -23.78 -8.07 -10.93
N LEU A 103 -23.70 -9.12 -10.12
CA LEU A 103 -22.85 -10.29 -10.34
C LEU A 103 -23.74 -11.48 -10.64
N ARG A 104 -23.32 -12.33 -11.59
CA ARG A 104 -24.13 -13.49 -12.01
C ARG A 104 -23.80 -14.69 -11.17
N LEU A 105 -24.82 -15.25 -10.50
CA LEU A 105 -24.70 -16.49 -9.73
C LEU A 105 -24.14 -17.65 -10.57
N ALA A 106 -24.47 -17.72 -11.87
CA ALA A 106 -23.97 -18.75 -12.79
C ALA A 106 -22.44 -18.78 -12.95
N TYR A 107 -21.74 -17.71 -12.55
CA TYR A 107 -20.26 -17.65 -12.57
C TYR A 107 -19.66 -17.74 -11.17
N ALA A 108 -20.47 -17.71 -10.11
CA ALA A 108 -19.99 -17.70 -8.74
C ALA A 108 -19.61 -19.11 -8.29
N ALA A 109 -18.43 -19.25 -7.69
CA ALA A 109 -17.96 -20.46 -7.03
C ALA A 109 -18.88 -20.84 -5.86
N SER A 110 -19.57 -19.87 -5.24
CA SER A 110 -20.55 -20.12 -4.18
C SER A 110 -21.69 -21.05 -4.63
N ALA A 111 -22.11 -20.98 -5.89
CA ALA A 111 -23.18 -21.82 -6.43
C ALA A 111 -22.75 -23.27 -6.70
N GLN A 112 -21.45 -23.58 -6.62
CA GLN A 112 -20.93 -24.94 -6.85
C GLN A 112 -21.31 -25.86 -5.68
N SER A 113 -21.42 -27.16 -5.95
CA SER A 113 -21.81 -28.17 -4.95
C SER A 113 -20.88 -28.23 -3.73
N SER A 114 -19.62 -27.83 -3.87
CA SER A 114 -18.64 -27.77 -2.79
C SER A 114 -18.99 -26.73 -1.71
N PHE A 115 -19.68 -25.63 -2.07
CA PHE A 115 -20.13 -24.61 -1.13
C PHE A 115 -21.66 -24.65 -0.91
N GLY A 116 -22.44 -24.86 -1.96
CA GLY A 116 -23.87 -25.16 -1.88
C GLY A 116 -24.78 -23.95 -1.65
N TYR A 117 -24.35 -22.74 -2.03
CA TYR A 117 -25.17 -21.54 -1.92
C TYR A 117 -26.30 -21.55 -2.97
N GLN A 118 -27.55 -21.44 -2.50
CA GLN A 118 -28.77 -21.53 -3.32
C GLN A 118 -29.74 -20.43 -2.89
N PRO A 119 -29.49 -19.17 -3.31
CA PRO A 119 -30.37 -18.06 -2.97
C PRO A 119 -31.69 -18.13 -3.75
N VAL A 120 -32.77 -17.64 -3.14
CA VAL A 120 -34.13 -17.78 -3.70
C VAL A 120 -34.81 -16.44 -4.02
N HIS A 121 -34.25 -15.30 -3.57
CA HIS A 121 -34.88 -14.00 -3.74
C HIS A 121 -34.31 -13.26 -4.97
N ASP A 122 -35.01 -13.33 -6.11
CA ASP A 122 -34.57 -12.74 -7.41
C ASP A 122 -35.01 -11.29 -7.65
N PHE A 123 -35.80 -10.75 -6.71
CA PHE A 123 -36.39 -9.41 -6.73
C PHE A 123 -37.20 -9.07 -8.00
N GLN A 124 -37.74 -10.07 -8.72
CA GLN A 124 -38.44 -9.84 -9.99
C GLN A 124 -39.55 -8.79 -9.89
N ALA A 125 -40.32 -8.82 -8.80
CA ALA A 125 -41.38 -7.85 -8.56
C ALA A 125 -40.88 -6.40 -8.45
N ALA A 126 -39.64 -6.17 -7.98
CA ALA A 126 -39.07 -4.84 -7.77
C ALA A 126 -38.52 -4.20 -9.05
N TRP A 127 -38.08 -5.00 -10.03
CA TRP A 127 -37.52 -4.49 -11.29
C TRP A 127 -38.41 -4.75 -12.51
N ALA A 128 -39.51 -5.50 -12.37
CA ALA A 128 -40.49 -5.67 -13.43
C ALA A 128 -41.01 -4.30 -13.89
N GLY A 129 -41.01 -4.06 -15.20
CA GLY A 129 -41.42 -2.77 -15.79
C GLY A 129 -40.33 -1.69 -15.85
N HIS A 130 -39.16 -1.91 -15.24
CA HIS A 130 -38.01 -1.02 -15.36
C HIS A 130 -36.99 -1.60 -16.36
N PRO A 131 -36.59 -0.87 -17.41
CA PRO A 131 -35.59 -1.35 -18.37
C PRO A 131 -34.23 -1.52 -17.70
N ALA A 132 -33.42 -2.44 -18.23
CA ALA A 132 -32.04 -2.58 -17.78
C ALA A 132 -31.22 -1.36 -18.19
N PRO A 133 -30.29 -0.87 -17.33
CA PRO A 133 -29.36 0.17 -17.75
C PRO A 133 -28.59 -0.32 -18.98
N ALA A 134 -28.37 0.59 -19.93
CA ALA A 134 -27.61 0.28 -21.14
C ALA A 134 -26.20 -0.19 -20.76
N PRO A 135 -25.66 -1.20 -21.46
CA PRO A 135 -24.30 -1.66 -21.19
C PRO A 135 -23.29 -0.55 -21.49
N ASP A 136 -22.27 -0.42 -20.65
CA ASP A 136 -21.14 0.47 -20.93
C ASP A 136 -20.27 -0.18 -22.02
N LEU A 137 -20.34 0.36 -23.24
CA LEU A 137 -19.65 -0.18 -24.42
C LEU A 137 -18.22 0.35 -24.60
N ARG A 138 -17.75 1.22 -23.70
CA ARG A 138 -16.38 1.73 -23.76
C ARG A 138 -15.36 0.60 -23.59
N PRO A 139 -14.17 0.70 -24.21
CA PRO A 139 -13.06 -0.22 -23.93
C PRO A 139 -12.77 -0.29 -22.43
N TRP A 140 -12.48 -1.49 -21.91
CA TRP A 140 -12.23 -1.67 -20.47
C TRP A 140 -11.11 -0.77 -19.93
N ARG A 141 -10.14 -0.41 -20.79
CA ARG A 141 -9.05 0.50 -20.44
C ARG A 141 -9.54 1.91 -20.13
N GLU A 142 -10.56 2.39 -20.84
CA GLU A 142 -11.18 3.70 -20.59
C GLU A 142 -12.07 3.65 -19.34
N VAL A 143 -12.84 2.57 -19.17
CA VAL A 143 -13.68 2.37 -17.98
C VAL A 143 -12.86 2.32 -16.70
N LEU A 144 -11.63 1.82 -16.78
CA LEU A 144 -10.70 1.67 -15.67
C LEU A 144 -9.57 2.72 -15.68
N ALA A 145 -9.65 3.74 -16.52
CA ALA A 145 -8.62 4.77 -16.60
C ALA A 145 -8.62 5.62 -15.31
N PRO A 146 -7.44 6.01 -14.79
CA PRO A 146 -7.36 6.96 -13.69
C PRO A 146 -7.95 8.31 -14.09
N VAL A 147 -8.47 9.05 -13.10
CA VAL A 147 -8.78 10.47 -13.27
C VAL A 147 -7.47 11.25 -13.13
N PRO A 148 -6.90 11.87 -14.17
CA PRO A 148 -5.55 12.43 -14.07
C PRO A 148 -5.48 13.64 -13.15
N THR A 149 -4.53 13.65 -12.22
CA THR A 149 -4.14 14.87 -11.51
C THR A 149 -3.10 15.64 -12.35
N PRO A 150 -3.31 16.95 -12.63
CA PRO A 150 -2.34 17.75 -13.38
C PRO A 150 -0.95 17.75 -12.71
N SER A 151 0.10 17.67 -13.52
CA SER A 151 1.48 17.81 -13.02
C SER A 151 1.84 19.29 -12.85
N ARG A 152 2.82 19.56 -11.98
CA ARG A 152 3.43 20.87 -11.78
C ARG A 152 4.94 20.71 -11.55
N PRO A 153 5.77 21.72 -11.84
CA PRO A 153 7.15 21.74 -11.37
C PRO A 153 7.21 21.64 -9.85
N ILE A 154 8.21 20.93 -9.33
CA ILE A 154 8.39 20.73 -7.89
C ILE A 154 9.46 21.70 -7.39
N TYR A 155 9.08 22.64 -6.54
CA TYR A 155 10.01 23.55 -5.86
C TYR A 155 9.88 23.46 -4.33
N LYS A 156 8.66 23.20 -3.82
CA LYS A 156 8.35 23.09 -2.40
C LYS A 156 7.98 21.65 -2.04
N VAL A 157 8.66 21.08 -1.05
CA VAL A 157 8.49 19.68 -0.66
C VAL A 157 8.18 19.61 0.83
N VAL A 158 7.09 18.94 1.19
CA VAL A 158 6.84 18.57 2.59
C VAL A 158 7.38 17.17 2.85
N ILE A 159 8.14 17.02 3.94
CA ILE A 159 8.67 15.74 4.41
C ILE A 159 8.01 15.42 5.75
N LEU A 160 7.17 14.39 5.75
CA LEU A 160 6.50 13.90 6.96
C LEU A 160 7.37 12.85 7.64
N GLY A 161 7.63 12.99 8.94
CA GLY A 161 8.57 12.12 9.66
C GLY A 161 10.03 12.51 9.43
N ALA A 162 10.29 13.81 9.28
CA ALA A 162 11.61 14.38 9.03
C ALA A 162 12.58 14.21 10.21
N GLY A 163 12.08 13.97 11.42
CA GLY A 163 12.88 13.75 12.62
C GLY A 163 13.51 12.36 12.71
N GLY A 164 13.00 11.39 11.94
CA GLY A 164 13.59 10.05 11.82
C GLY A 164 14.82 10.02 10.91
N PRO A 165 15.65 8.96 10.94
CA PRO A 165 16.90 8.89 10.16
C PRO A 165 16.73 9.06 8.64
N ILE A 166 15.73 8.40 8.04
CA ILE A 166 15.42 8.54 6.60
C ILE A 166 14.97 9.97 6.30
N GLY A 167 14.06 10.52 7.10
CA GLY A 167 13.59 11.89 6.96
C GLY A 167 14.72 12.91 7.09
N SER A 168 15.66 12.68 8.00
CA SER A 168 16.80 13.54 8.27
C SER A 168 17.78 13.58 7.09
N VAL A 169 18.19 12.41 6.57
CA VAL A 169 19.11 12.37 5.42
C VAL A 169 18.46 12.89 4.15
N THR A 170 17.16 12.65 3.98
CA THR A 170 16.40 13.19 2.84
C THR A 170 16.28 14.70 2.91
N THR A 171 15.98 15.23 4.10
CA THR A 171 15.93 16.68 4.32
C THR A 171 17.24 17.31 3.88
N GLN A 172 18.37 16.81 4.39
CA GLN A 172 19.72 17.32 4.10
C GLN A 172 20.08 17.24 2.61
N GLU A 173 19.74 16.13 1.94
CA GLU A 173 19.96 15.96 0.49
C GLU A 173 19.20 17.01 -0.35
N LEU A 174 18.02 17.45 0.11
CA LEU A 174 17.15 18.34 -0.65
C LEU A 174 17.39 19.83 -0.40
N LEU A 175 18.05 20.23 0.70
CA LEU A 175 18.20 21.65 1.10
C LEU A 175 18.87 22.52 0.03
N SER A 176 19.75 21.94 -0.80
CA SER A 176 20.46 22.69 -1.85
C SER A 176 19.59 23.03 -3.06
N SER A 177 18.46 22.36 -3.23
CA SER A 177 17.69 22.37 -4.49
C SER A 177 16.20 22.67 -4.31
N TYR A 178 15.65 22.49 -3.10
CA TYR A 178 14.22 22.61 -2.82
C TYR A 178 13.96 23.44 -1.56
N GLN A 179 12.82 24.14 -1.54
CA GLN A 179 12.28 24.67 -0.29
C GLN A 179 11.58 23.55 0.48
N VAL A 180 12.24 23.04 1.52
CA VAL A 180 11.71 21.96 2.36
C VAL A 180 10.86 22.50 3.52
N ARG A 181 9.71 21.87 3.74
CA ARG A 181 8.96 21.88 5.00
C ARG A 181 9.16 20.54 5.71
N ALA A 182 9.98 20.52 6.75
CA ALA A 182 10.27 19.32 7.54
C ALA A 182 9.27 19.20 8.69
N THR A 183 8.58 18.07 8.80
CA THR A 183 7.58 17.88 9.86
C THR A 183 7.81 16.59 10.63
N ASP A 184 7.50 16.62 11.91
CA ASP A 184 7.56 15.45 12.79
C ASP A 184 6.60 15.62 13.96
N VAL A 185 6.27 14.53 14.65
CA VAL A 185 5.42 14.55 15.86
C VAL A 185 6.16 15.12 17.07
N ARG A 186 7.48 15.31 16.95
CA ARG A 186 8.34 16.02 17.90
C ARG A 186 9.01 17.22 17.24
N PRO A 187 9.30 18.33 17.96
CA PRO A 187 10.03 19.44 17.39
C PRO A 187 11.43 19.03 16.87
N ILE A 188 11.73 19.37 15.62
CA ILE A 188 13.04 19.06 14.99
C ILE A 188 14.22 19.65 15.77
N ALA A 189 14.06 20.86 16.30
CA ALA A 189 15.10 21.52 17.10
C ALA A 189 15.41 20.76 18.40
N GLU A 190 14.39 20.19 19.05
CA GLU A 190 14.58 19.38 20.27
C GLU A 190 15.30 18.07 19.93
N LEU A 191 14.87 17.38 18.87
CA LEU A 191 15.53 16.15 18.40
C LEU A 191 17.00 16.38 18.04
N ALA A 192 17.31 17.49 17.37
CA ALA A 192 18.68 17.87 17.05
C ALA A 192 19.51 18.15 18.31
N ALA A 193 18.93 18.85 19.30
CA ALA A 193 19.61 19.18 20.56
C ALA A 193 19.87 17.95 21.45
N GLU A 194 18.97 16.96 21.43
CA GLU A 194 19.16 15.68 22.15
C GLU A 194 20.38 14.90 21.64
N ALA A 195 20.75 15.09 20.36
CA ALA A 195 21.86 14.42 19.70
C ALA A 195 21.86 12.88 19.89
N LYS A 196 20.67 12.28 20.00
CA LYS A 196 20.49 10.87 20.31
C LYS A 196 20.01 10.09 19.08
N PRO A 197 20.89 9.42 18.34
CA PRO A 197 20.51 8.71 17.13
C PRO A 197 19.70 7.44 17.47
N GLN A 198 18.82 7.01 16.56
CA GLN A 198 17.99 5.81 16.72
C GLN A 198 18.84 4.52 16.81
N ALA A 199 19.97 4.51 16.11
CA ALA A 199 20.97 3.46 16.11
C ALA A 199 22.35 4.10 15.90
N PRO A 200 23.47 3.43 16.25
CA PRO A 200 24.80 3.93 15.94
C PRO A 200 24.91 4.37 14.47
N GLY A 201 25.51 5.54 14.23
CA GLY A 201 25.72 6.10 12.90
C GLY A 201 24.46 6.51 12.12
N ALA A 202 23.26 6.41 12.71
CA ALA A 202 22.04 6.90 12.07
C ALA A 202 22.03 8.44 12.01
N PRO A 203 21.61 9.04 10.88
CA PRO A 203 21.47 10.49 10.73
C PRO A 203 20.56 11.09 11.79
N LEU A 204 20.93 12.31 12.21
CA LEU A 204 20.13 13.15 13.08
C LEU A 204 19.52 14.30 12.27
N PRO A 205 18.33 14.80 12.68
CA PRO A 205 17.76 15.96 12.04
C PRO A 205 18.56 17.22 12.40
N VAL A 206 18.47 18.24 11.54
CA VAL A 206 19.12 19.53 11.75
C VAL A 206 18.09 20.65 11.73
N PRO A 207 18.24 21.71 12.56
CA PRO A 207 17.39 22.90 12.45
C PRO A 207 17.54 23.54 11.07
N LEU A 208 16.42 24.00 10.51
CA LEU A 208 16.40 24.55 9.15
C LEU A 208 16.35 26.09 9.17
N PRO A 209 17.22 26.78 8.43
CA PRO A 209 17.13 28.23 8.25
C PRO A 209 16.06 28.59 7.19
N PRO A 210 15.58 29.85 7.16
CA PRO A 210 14.78 30.34 6.04
C PRO A 210 15.50 30.13 4.68
N PRO A 211 14.77 29.83 3.59
CA PRO A 211 13.30 29.80 3.46
C PRO A 211 12.65 28.47 3.87
N HIS A 212 13.41 27.53 4.42
CA HIS A 212 12.87 26.24 4.87
C HIS A 212 12.00 26.40 6.12
N GLU A 213 11.07 25.48 6.29
CA GLU A 213 10.09 25.52 7.36
C GLU A 213 10.15 24.24 8.20
N MET A 214 9.82 24.36 9.49
CA MET A 214 9.64 23.23 10.39
C MET A 214 8.25 23.30 11.01
N ALA A 215 7.55 22.18 11.10
CA ALA A 215 6.22 22.12 11.71
C ALA A 215 6.03 20.86 12.56
N LEU A 216 5.29 21.00 13.66
CA LEU A 216 4.83 19.86 14.47
C LEU A 216 3.62 19.25 13.78
N VAL A 217 3.71 17.98 13.38
CA VAL A 217 2.65 17.28 12.65
C VAL A 217 2.56 15.84 13.13
N ASP A 218 1.41 15.48 13.69
CA ASP A 218 1.01 14.10 13.90
C ASP A 218 0.20 13.60 12.70
N VAL A 219 0.72 12.62 11.96
CA VAL A 219 -0.01 12.07 10.80
C VAL A 219 -1.29 11.32 11.15
N ARG A 220 -1.53 11.04 12.44
CA ARG A 220 -2.81 10.51 12.92
C ARG A 220 -3.92 11.57 12.88
N ASP A 221 -3.57 12.85 12.82
CA ASP A 221 -4.52 13.96 12.70
C ASP A 221 -4.62 14.42 11.24
N PRO A 222 -5.77 14.18 10.55
CA PRO A 222 -5.92 14.55 9.15
C PRO A 222 -5.82 16.06 8.91
N MET A 223 -6.21 16.89 9.88
CA MET A 223 -6.18 18.35 9.74
C MET A 223 -4.74 18.88 9.77
N GLN A 224 -3.88 18.28 10.59
CA GLN A 224 -2.47 18.65 10.62
C GLN A 224 -1.75 18.24 9.32
N VAL A 225 -2.05 17.06 8.78
CA VAL A 225 -1.50 16.63 7.48
C VAL A 225 -1.98 17.54 6.35
N MET A 226 -3.26 17.90 6.35
CA MET A 226 -3.85 18.82 5.38
C MET A 226 -3.16 20.19 5.42
N ALA A 227 -2.97 20.76 6.61
CA ALA A 227 -2.28 22.04 6.78
C ALA A 227 -0.80 21.96 6.37
N ALA A 228 -0.12 20.87 6.71
CA ALA A 228 1.29 20.66 6.36
C ALA A 228 1.51 20.59 4.83
N CYS A 229 0.53 20.11 4.07
CA CYS A 229 0.60 20.01 2.62
C CYS A 229 0.19 21.29 1.88
N ASP A 230 -0.37 22.29 2.58
CA ASP A 230 -0.81 23.54 1.96
C ASP A 230 0.37 24.29 1.31
N GLY A 231 0.18 24.67 0.04
CA GLY A 231 1.16 25.36 -0.78
C GLY A 231 2.39 24.53 -1.20
N MET A 232 2.38 23.21 -1.00
CA MET A 232 3.48 22.31 -1.39
C MET A 232 3.26 21.71 -2.79
N ASP A 233 4.34 21.30 -3.44
CA ASP A 233 4.30 20.71 -4.79
C ASP A 233 4.43 19.18 -4.78
N ALA A 234 5.03 18.63 -3.73
CA ALA A 234 5.27 17.20 -3.55
C ALA A 234 5.32 16.82 -2.06
N ILE A 235 5.01 15.56 -1.78
CA ILE A 235 5.08 14.96 -0.45
C ILE A 235 6.12 13.85 -0.43
N ILE A 236 6.94 13.79 0.62
CA ILE A 236 7.74 12.62 0.96
C ILE A 236 7.26 12.10 2.32
N ASN A 237 6.73 10.87 2.35
CA ASN A 237 6.25 10.25 3.58
C ASN A 237 7.29 9.26 4.15
N CYS A 238 7.95 9.69 5.23
CA CYS A 238 8.92 8.92 6.02
C CYS A 238 8.36 8.47 7.38
N THR A 239 7.06 8.64 7.65
CA THR A 239 6.50 8.31 8.96
C THR A 239 6.50 6.82 9.24
N VAL A 240 6.80 6.47 10.50
CA VAL A 240 6.89 5.08 10.92
C VAL A 240 6.67 4.92 12.43
N VAL A 241 5.94 3.88 12.80
CA VAL A 241 5.95 3.27 14.14
C VAL A 241 6.13 1.76 13.99
N ARG A 242 7.01 1.15 14.79
CA ARG A 242 7.33 -0.30 14.67
C ARG A 242 6.75 -1.17 15.79
N PRO A 243 7.07 -0.95 17.08
CA PRO A 243 6.76 -1.93 18.11
C PRO A 243 5.34 -1.80 18.68
N ASP A 244 4.75 -0.62 18.61
CA ASP A 244 3.44 -0.36 19.22
C ASP A 244 2.32 -0.85 18.29
N PRO A 245 1.49 -1.82 18.73
CA PRO A 245 0.50 -2.44 17.87
C PRO A 245 -0.58 -1.50 17.37
N VAL A 246 -1.04 -0.57 18.21
CA VAL A 246 -2.13 0.34 17.81
C VAL A 246 -1.55 1.47 16.96
N ASN A 247 -0.49 2.10 17.44
CA ASN A 247 0.15 3.21 16.76
C ASN A 247 0.82 2.79 15.45
N ALA A 248 1.26 1.54 15.29
CA ALA A 248 1.72 1.02 14.00
C ALA A 248 0.61 1.15 12.93
N PHE A 249 -0.62 0.70 13.20
CA PHE A 249 -1.73 0.88 12.25
C PHE A 249 -2.14 2.35 12.11
N LEU A 250 -2.24 3.10 13.21
CA LEU A 250 -2.64 4.52 13.14
C LEU A 250 -1.64 5.37 12.33
N VAL A 251 -0.35 5.14 12.47
CA VAL A 251 0.69 5.91 11.75
C VAL A 251 0.94 5.34 10.36
N ASN A 252 1.18 4.03 10.24
CA ASN A 252 1.65 3.43 9.00
C ASN A 252 0.52 3.20 7.99
N THR A 253 -0.71 2.94 8.46
CA THR A 253 -1.88 2.66 7.63
C THR A 253 -2.78 3.88 7.53
N VAL A 254 -3.31 4.37 8.66
CA VAL A 254 -4.25 5.52 8.66
C VAL A 254 -3.51 6.82 8.30
N GLY A 255 -2.29 7.02 8.78
CA GLY A 255 -1.46 8.15 8.37
C GLY A 255 -1.19 8.17 6.86
N ALA A 256 -0.97 7.00 6.22
CA ALA A 256 -0.85 6.94 4.76
C ALA A 256 -2.15 7.38 4.06
N TYR A 257 -3.31 7.00 4.58
CA TYR A 257 -4.61 7.50 4.08
C TYR A 257 -4.72 9.02 4.17
N HIS A 258 -4.38 9.62 5.30
CA HIS A 258 -4.40 11.09 5.46
C HIS A 258 -3.44 11.79 4.50
N VAL A 259 -2.25 11.23 4.28
CA VAL A 259 -1.28 11.75 3.29
C VAL A 259 -1.88 11.76 1.88
N MET A 260 -2.50 10.65 1.47
CA MET A 260 -3.10 10.57 0.15
C MET A 260 -4.33 11.49 0.01
N GLN A 261 -5.12 11.66 1.07
CA GLN A 261 -6.21 12.63 1.09
C GLN A 261 -5.71 14.06 0.91
N ALA A 262 -4.65 14.46 1.63
CA ALA A 262 -4.05 15.78 1.50
C ALA A 262 -3.45 16.00 0.11
N ALA A 263 -2.83 14.97 -0.47
CA ALA A 263 -2.31 15.02 -1.83
C ALA A 263 -3.42 15.34 -2.84
N VAL A 264 -4.54 14.64 -2.77
CA VAL A 264 -5.70 14.86 -3.65
C VAL A 264 -6.31 16.25 -3.43
N ALA A 265 -6.53 16.63 -2.17
CA ALA A 265 -7.16 17.91 -1.82
C ALA A 265 -6.36 19.13 -2.33
N HIS A 266 -5.03 19.04 -2.31
CA HIS A 266 -4.12 20.11 -2.76
C HIS A 266 -3.65 19.95 -4.22
N GLY A 267 -4.13 18.91 -4.91
CA GLY A 267 -3.72 18.60 -6.29
C GLY A 267 -2.22 18.27 -6.42
N ILE A 268 -1.62 17.69 -5.39
CA ILE A 268 -0.22 17.25 -5.37
C ILE A 268 -0.13 15.89 -6.06
N ARG A 269 0.46 15.88 -7.26
CA ARG A 269 0.59 14.66 -8.07
C ARG A 269 1.74 13.74 -7.61
N ARG A 270 2.84 14.29 -7.08
CA ARG A 270 4.02 13.52 -6.65
C ARG A 270 3.95 13.21 -5.15
N VAL A 271 3.83 11.93 -4.80
CA VAL A 271 3.93 11.45 -3.41
C VAL A 271 4.97 10.34 -3.34
N VAL A 272 6.15 10.63 -2.79
CA VAL A 272 7.17 9.60 -2.55
C VAL A 272 6.84 8.91 -1.21
N HIS A 273 6.59 7.61 -1.25
CA HIS A 273 6.27 6.82 -0.05
C HIS A 273 7.44 5.92 0.32
N THR A 274 7.67 5.70 1.62
CA THR A 274 8.72 4.79 2.10
C THR A 274 8.13 3.58 2.80
N GLY A 275 8.77 2.43 2.68
CA GLY A 275 8.34 1.21 3.36
C GLY A 275 9.47 0.24 3.66
N PRO A 276 9.23 -0.75 4.54
CA PRO A 276 10.11 -1.89 4.65
C PRO A 276 9.97 -2.80 3.43
N LEU A 277 10.97 -3.62 3.17
CA LEU A 277 10.86 -4.77 2.28
C LEU A 277 9.73 -5.69 2.76
N VAL A 278 8.74 -5.96 1.90
CA VAL A 278 7.56 -6.80 2.22
C VAL A 278 7.64 -8.20 1.60
N GLN A 279 8.72 -8.47 0.85
CA GLN A 279 9.03 -9.75 0.20
C GLN A 279 10.06 -10.57 0.99
N HIS A 280 10.45 -10.13 2.19
CA HIS A 280 11.48 -10.79 3.00
C HIS A 280 10.97 -11.04 4.41
N LEU A 281 10.39 -12.21 4.65
CA LEU A 281 10.09 -12.69 6.00
C LEU A 281 10.23 -14.21 6.04
N ALA A 282 11.07 -14.71 6.96
CA ALA A 282 11.27 -16.14 7.17
C ALA A 282 9.95 -16.87 7.43
N GLY A 283 9.59 -17.81 6.56
CA GLY A 283 8.34 -18.57 6.66
C GLY A 283 8.06 -19.48 5.46
N TRP A 284 6.99 -20.26 5.56
CA TRP A 284 6.56 -21.14 4.47
C TRP A 284 6.02 -20.31 3.29
N GLY A 285 6.64 -20.46 2.10
CA GLY A 285 6.21 -19.74 0.90
C GLY A 285 6.67 -18.28 0.83
N ASP A 286 7.72 -17.96 1.58
CA ASP A 286 8.51 -16.74 1.42
C ASP A 286 9.44 -16.84 0.20
N TYR A 287 10.26 -15.81 0.01
CA TYR A 287 11.22 -15.72 -1.08
C TYR A 287 12.65 -16.04 -0.64
N THR A 288 12.89 -16.58 0.57
CA THR A 288 14.21 -16.64 1.23
C THR A 288 15.28 -17.39 0.43
N TRP A 289 14.88 -18.36 -0.39
CA TRP A 289 15.80 -19.17 -1.21
C TRP A 289 15.71 -18.88 -2.71
N ASP A 290 14.97 -17.83 -3.09
CA ASP A 290 14.85 -17.42 -4.48
C ASP A 290 15.99 -16.47 -4.88
N TYR A 291 16.18 -16.30 -6.19
CA TYR A 291 17.10 -15.34 -6.78
C TYR A 291 16.33 -14.33 -7.63
N ASP A 292 16.90 -13.13 -7.78
CA ASP A 292 16.35 -12.06 -8.61
C ASP A 292 14.87 -11.73 -8.30
N VAL A 293 14.48 -11.80 -7.03
CA VAL A 293 13.10 -11.49 -6.61
C VAL A 293 12.79 -10.05 -7.02
N PRO A 294 11.79 -9.80 -7.88
CA PRO A 294 11.52 -8.45 -8.36
C PRO A 294 10.68 -7.64 -7.37
N PRO A 295 10.72 -6.29 -7.42
CA PRO A 295 9.86 -5.43 -6.60
C PRO A 295 8.36 -5.69 -6.75
N ASP A 296 7.95 -6.18 -7.93
CA ASP A 296 6.57 -6.50 -8.25
C ASP A 296 6.15 -7.91 -7.80
N ALA A 297 7.06 -8.68 -7.20
CA ALA A 297 6.72 -9.93 -6.54
C ALA A 297 5.68 -9.67 -5.43
N PRO A 298 4.66 -10.53 -5.29
CA PRO A 298 3.63 -10.37 -4.27
C PRO A 298 4.21 -10.16 -2.86
N GLY A 299 3.80 -9.08 -2.19
CA GLY A 299 4.13 -8.87 -0.78
C GLY A 299 3.59 -10.02 0.09
N ARG A 300 4.37 -10.37 1.12
CA ARG A 300 4.10 -11.45 2.08
C ARG A 300 4.33 -10.94 3.52
N PRO A 301 3.51 -10.01 4.03
CA PRO A 301 3.71 -9.44 5.37
C PRO A 301 3.36 -10.42 6.51
N TYR A 302 2.60 -11.49 6.21
CA TYR A 302 2.13 -12.49 7.18
C TYR A 302 1.47 -11.86 8.41
N ASP A 303 1.86 -12.30 9.61
CA ASP A 303 1.39 -11.81 10.91
C ASP A 303 2.36 -10.78 11.54
N GLN A 304 3.38 -10.33 10.80
CA GLN A 304 4.36 -9.38 11.31
C GLN A 304 3.79 -7.97 11.36
N LEU A 305 3.20 -7.62 12.50
CA LEU A 305 2.56 -6.35 12.85
C LEU A 305 3.11 -5.11 12.11
N TYR A 306 4.40 -4.82 12.25
CA TYR A 306 5.02 -3.64 11.62
C TYR A 306 4.96 -3.73 10.08
N ILE A 307 5.45 -4.83 9.52
CA ILE A 307 5.48 -5.05 8.07
C ILE A 307 4.05 -5.04 7.50
N HIS A 308 3.11 -5.66 8.21
CA HIS A 308 1.70 -5.70 7.85
C HIS A 308 1.07 -4.31 7.82
N SER A 309 1.29 -3.49 8.85
CA SER A 309 0.75 -2.11 8.88
C SER A 309 1.30 -1.22 7.74
N LYS A 310 2.59 -1.38 7.36
CA LYS A 310 3.18 -0.67 6.22
C LYS A 310 2.70 -1.22 4.87
N TYR A 311 2.50 -2.53 4.76
CA TYR A 311 1.90 -3.15 3.57
C TYR A 311 0.49 -2.59 3.29
N LEU A 312 -0.35 -2.44 4.32
CA LEU A 312 -1.66 -1.82 4.16
C LEU A 312 -1.56 -0.34 3.77
N GLY A 313 -0.60 0.41 4.33
CA GLY A 313 -0.32 1.78 3.93
C GLY A 313 0.09 1.91 2.45
N GLN A 314 0.94 1.01 1.97
CA GLN A 314 1.33 0.93 0.56
C GLN A 314 0.13 0.64 -0.35
N GLU A 315 -0.76 -0.26 0.08
CA GLU A 315 -1.97 -0.57 -0.68
C GLU A 315 -2.92 0.63 -0.77
N ILE A 316 -3.06 1.41 0.31
CA ILE A 316 -3.81 2.67 0.29
C ILE A 316 -3.21 3.63 -0.73
N CYS A 317 -1.89 3.82 -0.69
CA CYS A 317 -1.17 4.64 -1.66
C CYS A 317 -1.43 4.17 -3.11
N ARG A 318 -1.39 2.86 -3.37
CA ARG A 318 -1.69 2.27 -4.70
C ARG A 318 -3.11 2.58 -5.15
N VAL A 319 -4.11 2.38 -4.28
CA VAL A 319 -5.52 2.63 -4.60
C VAL A 319 -5.76 4.09 -4.94
N PHE A 320 -5.21 5.03 -4.16
CA PHE A 320 -5.31 6.45 -4.46
C PHE A 320 -4.58 6.83 -5.75
N ALA A 321 -3.38 6.29 -5.97
CA ALA A 321 -2.61 6.57 -7.18
C ALA A 321 -3.34 6.11 -8.45
N GLU A 322 -3.83 4.87 -8.45
CA GLU A 322 -4.59 4.31 -9.58
C GLU A 322 -5.93 5.01 -9.80
N TYR A 323 -6.58 5.52 -8.75
CA TYR A 323 -7.88 6.17 -8.89
C TYR A 323 -7.76 7.63 -9.35
N TYR A 324 -6.85 8.40 -8.74
CA TYR A 324 -6.65 9.84 -8.98
C TYR A 324 -5.46 10.16 -9.89
N GLY A 325 -4.87 9.15 -10.53
CA GLY A 325 -3.76 9.34 -11.47
C GLY A 325 -2.57 10.08 -10.83
N LEU A 326 -2.32 9.80 -9.54
CA LEU A 326 -1.13 10.30 -8.85
C LEU A 326 0.09 9.50 -9.32
N GLU A 327 1.27 10.01 -9.04
CA GLU A 327 2.54 9.35 -9.36
C GLU A 327 3.32 9.12 -8.07
N VAL A 328 3.28 7.87 -7.63
CA VAL A 328 3.67 7.40 -6.31
C VAL A 328 4.79 6.36 -6.42
N PRO A 329 6.07 6.78 -6.42
CA PRO A 329 7.16 5.86 -6.21
C PRO A 329 7.21 5.46 -4.73
N ALA A 330 7.02 4.18 -4.45
CA ALA A 330 7.11 3.59 -3.13
C ALA A 330 8.48 2.89 -2.97
N LEU A 331 9.39 3.53 -2.25
CA LEU A 331 10.76 3.05 -2.05
C LEU A 331 10.82 2.11 -0.84
N LEU A 332 11.34 0.90 -1.07
CA LEU A 332 11.46 -0.13 -0.05
C LEU A 332 12.90 -0.24 0.45
N PHE A 333 13.03 -0.30 1.77
CA PHE A 333 14.29 -0.35 2.50
C PHE A 333 14.27 -1.52 3.49
N MET A 334 15.44 -2.00 3.92
CA MET A 334 15.52 -3.00 4.99
C MET A 334 16.64 -2.68 5.97
N ALA A 335 17.88 -2.75 5.49
CA ALA A 335 19.06 -2.61 6.33
C ALA A 335 19.83 -1.34 5.93
N LEU A 336 19.75 -0.29 6.75
CA LEU A 336 20.33 1.03 6.44
C LEU A 336 21.53 1.32 7.34
N TYR A 337 22.63 1.76 6.75
CA TYR A 337 23.92 1.79 7.43
C TYR A 337 24.73 3.05 7.20
N ASN A 338 25.64 3.33 8.13
CA ASN A 338 26.71 4.29 7.93
C ASN A 338 27.90 3.55 7.29
N PRO A 339 28.36 3.93 6.09
CA PRO A 339 29.50 3.29 5.44
C PRO A 339 30.79 3.26 6.28
N ALA A 340 30.93 4.19 7.23
CA ALA A 340 32.10 4.29 8.09
C ALA A 340 32.07 3.31 9.29
N MET A 341 31.07 2.43 9.39
CA MET A 341 30.93 1.50 10.52
C MET A 341 30.68 0.07 10.04
N PRO A 342 31.43 -0.92 10.56
CA PRO A 342 31.24 -2.32 10.20
C PRO A 342 29.90 -2.86 10.75
N VAL A 343 29.20 -3.65 9.93
CA VAL A 343 27.92 -4.31 10.24
C VAL A 343 27.88 -5.69 9.59
N ALA A 344 26.96 -6.55 10.04
CA ALA A 344 26.75 -7.83 9.38
C ALA A 344 26.19 -7.62 7.97
N SER A 345 26.70 -8.41 7.02
CA SER A 345 26.19 -8.48 5.66
C SER A 345 24.69 -8.80 5.62
N HIS A 346 23.94 -8.11 4.76
CA HIS A 346 22.51 -8.35 4.52
C HIS A 346 22.22 -8.29 3.01
N PRO A 347 21.39 -9.19 2.45
CA PRO A 347 21.12 -9.23 0.99
C PRO A 347 20.32 -8.03 0.46
N PHE A 348 19.86 -7.16 1.35
CA PHE A 348 19.14 -5.93 1.03
C PHE A 348 19.62 -4.82 1.95
N MET A 349 20.64 -4.09 1.54
CA MET A 349 21.29 -3.09 2.38
C MET A 349 21.65 -1.84 1.62
N ILE A 350 21.62 -0.68 2.27
CA ILE A 350 21.94 0.61 1.65
C ILE A 350 22.60 1.55 2.64
N SER A 351 23.41 2.48 2.15
CA SER A 351 23.93 3.55 2.98
C SER A 351 22.89 4.64 3.26
N TRP A 352 23.08 5.40 4.34
CA TRP A 352 22.27 6.59 4.60
C TRP A 352 22.37 7.64 3.47
N PRO A 353 23.56 8.02 2.96
CA PRO A 353 23.64 8.98 1.86
C PRO A 353 22.94 8.51 0.58
N ASP A 354 23.05 7.22 0.22
CA ASP A 354 22.34 6.71 -0.95
C ASP A 354 20.83 6.64 -0.75
N THR A 355 20.36 6.46 0.49
CA THR A 355 18.93 6.56 0.83
C THR A 355 18.38 7.95 0.49
N GLY A 356 19.08 9.02 0.89
CA GLY A 356 18.71 10.39 0.55
C GLY A 356 18.71 10.62 -0.97
N ARG A 357 19.77 10.18 -1.66
CA ARG A 357 19.88 10.29 -3.13
C ARG A 357 18.75 9.55 -3.85
N ALA A 358 18.37 8.35 -3.40
CA ALA A 358 17.25 7.60 -3.99
C ALA A 358 15.92 8.34 -3.83
N LEU A 359 15.67 8.91 -2.65
CA LEU A 359 14.47 9.70 -2.38
C LEU A 359 14.40 10.98 -3.22
N ARG A 360 15.55 11.63 -3.42
CA ARG A 360 15.67 12.75 -4.37
C ARG A 360 15.35 12.32 -5.80
N ARG A 361 15.87 11.18 -6.27
CA ARG A 361 15.56 10.68 -7.62
C ARG A 361 14.09 10.30 -7.79
N ALA A 362 13.46 9.76 -6.76
CA ALA A 362 12.02 9.51 -6.73
C ALA A 362 11.18 10.80 -6.81
N LEU A 363 11.70 11.93 -6.31
CA LEU A 363 11.08 13.24 -6.47
C LEU A 363 11.27 13.79 -7.89
N GLU A 364 12.47 13.64 -8.46
CA GLU A 364 12.89 14.22 -9.75
C GLU A 364 12.43 13.44 -10.99
N VAL A 365 11.98 12.18 -10.82
CA VAL A 365 11.53 11.35 -11.95
C VAL A 365 10.42 12.04 -12.73
N THR A 366 10.59 12.17 -14.04
CA THR A 366 9.70 12.93 -14.92
C THR A 366 8.39 12.22 -15.23
N SER A 367 8.39 10.89 -15.19
CA SER A 367 7.21 10.04 -15.39
C SER A 367 7.42 8.65 -14.81
N LEU A 368 6.35 8.02 -14.33
CA LEU A 368 6.36 6.62 -13.91
C LEU A 368 5.67 5.73 -14.97
N PRO A 369 6.08 4.45 -15.13
CA PRO A 369 5.41 3.50 -16.01
C PRO A 369 3.93 3.25 -15.63
N SER A 370 3.61 3.36 -14.34
CA SER A 370 2.26 3.30 -13.81
C SER A 370 2.08 4.30 -12.65
N PRO A 371 0.83 4.61 -12.23
CA PRO A 371 0.57 5.53 -11.13
C PRO A 371 1.29 5.17 -9.81
N PHE A 372 1.54 3.88 -9.57
CA PHE A 372 2.18 3.38 -8.34
C PHE A 372 3.30 2.40 -8.68
N GLU A 373 4.52 2.71 -8.26
CA GLU A 373 5.70 1.87 -8.55
C GLU A 373 6.40 1.47 -7.26
N LEU A 374 6.46 0.17 -6.97
CA LEU A 374 7.35 -0.35 -5.95
C LEU A 374 8.78 -0.40 -6.50
N VAL A 375 9.73 0.12 -5.72
CA VAL A 375 11.14 0.14 -6.08
C VAL A 375 11.99 -0.32 -4.90
N PHE A 376 12.84 -1.31 -5.13
CA PHE A 376 13.84 -1.74 -4.17
C PHE A 376 15.03 -0.77 -4.18
N VAL A 377 15.39 -0.24 -3.01
CA VAL A 377 16.55 0.64 -2.84
C VAL A 377 17.60 -0.09 -2.01
N SER A 378 18.59 -0.63 -2.70
CA SER A 378 19.69 -1.42 -2.13
C SER A 378 20.97 -1.13 -2.90
N ALA A 379 22.11 -1.35 -2.23
CA ALA A 379 23.41 -1.43 -2.85
C ALA A 379 23.50 -2.69 -3.72
N ASP A 380 24.45 -2.69 -4.65
CA ASP A 380 24.76 -3.86 -5.47
C ASP A 380 25.58 -4.85 -4.63
N VAL A 381 24.89 -5.82 -4.03
CA VAL A 381 25.50 -6.83 -3.15
C VAL A 381 25.54 -8.19 -3.85
N PRO A 382 26.59 -9.02 -3.63
CA PRO A 382 26.82 -10.25 -4.41
C PRO A 382 25.83 -11.38 -4.10
N HIS A 383 24.85 -11.16 -3.21
CA HIS A 383 23.89 -12.19 -2.81
C HIS A 383 22.95 -12.57 -3.96
N GLY A 384 22.69 -11.65 -4.92
CA GLY A 384 21.82 -11.90 -6.07
C GLY A 384 20.37 -12.22 -5.72
N HIS A 385 19.95 -11.90 -4.49
CA HIS A 385 18.66 -12.32 -3.95
C HIS A 385 17.50 -11.49 -4.51
N TYR A 386 17.73 -10.19 -4.76
CA TYR A 386 16.72 -9.25 -5.21
C TYR A 386 17.12 -8.56 -6.51
N ASP A 387 16.15 -8.38 -7.41
CA ASP A 387 16.35 -7.57 -8.62
C ASP A 387 16.27 -6.08 -8.29
N HIS A 388 17.42 -5.40 -8.37
CA HIS A 388 17.55 -3.96 -8.15
C HIS A 388 17.46 -3.12 -9.44
N SER A 389 17.33 -3.76 -10.60
CA SER A 389 17.36 -3.08 -11.91
C SER A 389 16.21 -2.10 -12.12
N LYS A 390 15.09 -2.28 -11.41
CA LYS A 390 13.94 -1.37 -11.48
C LYS A 390 14.28 0.04 -10.99
N ALA A 391 15.14 0.19 -9.98
CA ALA A 391 15.54 1.53 -9.50
C ALA A 391 16.31 2.30 -10.59
N ARG A 392 17.20 1.62 -11.31
CA ARG A 392 17.89 2.19 -12.48
C ARG A 392 16.93 2.53 -13.62
N ARG A 393 16.02 1.62 -13.97
CA ARG A 393 15.08 1.83 -15.09
C ARG A 393 14.06 2.93 -14.82
N VAL A 394 13.53 3.01 -13.61
CA VAL A 394 12.40 3.90 -13.27
C VAL A 394 12.90 5.23 -12.71
N LEU A 395 13.92 5.25 -11.87
CA LEU A 395 14.39 6.46 -11.18
C LEU A 395 15.67 7.03 -11.77
N ASP A 396 16.31 6.33 -12.72
CA ASP A 396 17.67 6.64 -13.18
C ASP A 396 18.60 6.85 -11.97
N TRP A 397 18.57 5.87 -11.06
CA TRP A 397 19.32 5.85 -9.82
C TRP A 397 20.13 4.57 -9.70
N VAL A 398 21.37 4.72 -9.25
CA VAL A 398 22.27 3.66 -8.83
C VAL A 398 22.95 4.10 -7.53
N PRO A 399 23.24 3.16 -6.60
CA PRO A 399 23.99 3.47 -5.40
C PRO A 399 25.40 3.97 -5.77
N ARG A 400 25.94 4.87 -4.96
CA ARG A 400 27.31 5.41 -5.12
C ARG A 400 28.27 4.92 -4.06
N ASP A 401 27.75 4.55 -2.90
CA ASP A 401 28.57 4.08 -1.79
C ASP A 401 28.74 2.57 -1.96
N GLY A 402 30.00 2.16 -2.17
CA GLY A 402 30.40 0.77 -2.14
C GLY A 402 30.24 0.20 -0.73
N LEU A 403 29.68 -1.01 -0.64
CA LEU A 403 29.48 -1.74 0.61
C LEU A 403 30.31 -3.04 0.63
N GLU A 404 31.33 -3.14 -0.23
CA GLU A 404 32.13 -4.35 -0.43
C GLU A 404 32.80 -4.85 0.86
N ASP A 405 33.24 -3.92 1.71
CA ASP A 405 33.87 -4.22 3.00
C ASP A 405 32.97 -5.01 3.97
N PHE A 406 31.66 -5.10 3.70
CA PHE A 406 30.72 -5.87 4.53
C PHE A 406 30.65 -7.35 4.18
N TRP A 407 31.16 -7.77 3.01
CA TRP A 407 31.18 -9.18 2.58
C TRP A 407 32.53 -9.64 2.04
N GLN A 408 33.51 -8.75 1.95
CA GLN A 408 34.90 -9.09 1.66
C GLN A 408 35.71 -9.04 2.95
N ASP A 409 36.59 -10.02 3.15
CA ASP A 409 37.61 -9.92 4.19
C ASP A 409 38.54 -8.74 3.86
N GLY A 410 38.93 -7.99 4.89
CA GLY A 410 40.02 -7.04 4.77
C GLY A 410 41.31 -7.74 4.32
N PRO A 411 42.30 -7.01 3.76
CA PRO A 411 43.55 -7.60 3.34
C PRO A 411 44.18 -8.40 4.48
N VAL A 412 44.44 -9.69 4.25
CA VAL A 412 45.10 -10.57 5.22
C VAL A 412 46.50 -10.01 5.48
N THR A 413 46.69 -9.35 6.63
CA THR A 413 48.02 -8.99 7.11
C THR A 413 48.66 -10.25 7.65
N ASN A 414 49.54 -10.87 6.86
CA ASN A 414 50.41 -11.94 7.34
C ASN A 414 51.30 -11.35 8.45
N GLY A 415 51.01 -11.71 9.70
CA GLY A 415 51.83 -11.40 10.87
C GLY A 415 53.10 -12.25 10.95
#